data_AF-A0A972ZYK4-F1
#
_entry.id   AF-A0A972ZYK4-F1
#
_cell.length_a   1.000
_cell.length_b   1.000
_cell.length_c   1.000
_cell.angle_alpha   90.00
_cell.angle_beta   90.00
_cell.angle_gamma   90.00
#
_symmetry.space_group_name_H-M   'P 1'
#
loop_
_entity.id
_entity.type
_entity.pdbx_description
1 polymer ?
#
loop_
_entity_poly.entity_id
_entity_poly.type
_entity_poly.pdbx_seq_one_letter_code
_entity_poly.pdbx_strand_id
1 'polypeptide(L)'
;LIRVDDTPQHRAWLKQVATDMLAHQDECGGIQEEVGKSGGQYGPSRSNAAYGTSEAPLIQANGDPASDMLYTTNFAFFGLNEAARATGDPFYQEATDKMADFLVRIQSQSDTHPDLDGAWFRGFDMDRWEYWGSNADHGWGVWGTLTGWTQNWIVSTLALRQQQTSLWDLTKDSRIGVHFDQCRQHMLPDDQILINRPRGTAAN
;
A
#
# COMPACT_ATOMS: atom_id res chain seq x y z
N LEU A 1 4.25 4.83 15.55
CA LEU A 1 4.41 6.15 16.21
C LEU A 1 3.50 6.26 17.43
N ILE A 2 2.19 6.43 17.26
CA ILE A 2 1.22 6.59 18.38
C ILE A 2 1.23 5.41 19.35
N ARG A 3 1.32 4.17 18.85
CA ARG A 3 1.40 2.96 19.69
C ARG A 3 2.67 2.85 20.56
N VAL A 4 3.71 3.61 20.22
CA VAL A 4 5.00 3.60 20.93
C VAL A 4 5.12 4.82 21.85
N ASP A 5 4.78 6.00 21.33
CA ASP A 5 4.83 7.26 22.05
C ASP A 5 3.67 8.14 21.57
N ASP A 6 2.65 8.27 22.41
CA ASP A 6 1.41 8.96 22.07
C ASP A 6 1.47 10.44 22.49
N THR A 7 1.92 11.29 21.56
CA THR A 7 2.02 12.73 21.77
C THR A 7 1.06 13.50 20.85
N PRO A 8 0.65 14.73 21.23
CA PRO A 8 -0.15 15.59 20.35
C PRO A 8 0.51 15.82 18.98
N GLN A 9 1.84 15.93 18.95
CA GLN A 9 2.61 16.10 17.72
C GLN A 9 2.52 14.86 16.82
N HIS A 10 2.68 13.67 17.38
CA HIS A 10 2.57 12.41 16.64
C HIS A 10 1.16 12.18 16.09
N ARG A 11 0.13 12.53 16.86
CA ARG A 11 -1.26 12.51 16.39
C ARG A 11 -1.50 13.52 15.26
N ALA A 12 -0.94 14.72 15.37
CA ALA A 12 -1.06 15.75 14.33
C ALA A 12 -0.40 15.30 13.02
N TRP A 13 0.78 14.67 13.07
CA TRP A 13 1.44 14.13 11.88
C TRP A 13 0.63 13.02 11.21
N LEU A 14 0.09 12.07 11.99
CA LEU A 14 -0.78 11.03 11.42
C LEU A 14 -2.02 11.66 10.76
N LYS A 15 -2.65 12.64 11.44
CA LYS A 15 -3.84 13.31 10.93
C LYS A 15 -3.54 14.06 9.63
N GLN A 16 -2.40 14.73 9.54
CA GLN A 16 -1.96 15.43 8.33
C GLN A 16 -1.86 14.46 7.15
N VAL A 17 -1.06 13.39 7.29
CA VAL A 17 -0.85 12.41 6.21
C VAL A 17 -2.16 11.75 5.78
N ALA A 18 -3.00 11.35 6.75
CA ALA A 18 -4.28 10.74 6.42
C ALA A 18 -5.25 11.73 5.78
N THR A 19 -5.28 13.00 6.21
CA THR A 19 -6.13 14.03 5.59
C THR A 19 -5.71 14.30 4.16
N ASP A 20 -4.40 14.44 3.90
CA ASP A 20 -3.88 14.69 2.55
C ASP A 20 -4.18 13.51 1.62
N MET A 21 -4.01 12.27 2.10
CA MET A 21 -4.36 11.07 1.33
C MET A 21 -5.87 10.95 1.07
N LEU A 22 -6.70 11.17 2.11
CA LEU A 22 -8.16 11.02 2.03
C LEU A 22 -8.84 12.16 1.26
N ALA A 23 -8.15 13.27 0.99
CA ALA A 23 -8.61 14.27 0.04
C ALA A 23 -8.82 13.70 -1.37
N HIS A 24 -8.23 12.55 -1.67
CA HIS A 24 -8.37 11.80 -2.92
C HIS A 24 -9.26 10.56 -2.78
N GLN A 25 -9.91 10.33 -1.64
CA GLN A 25 -10.86 9.23 -1.49
C GLN A 25 -12.20 9.59 -2.14
N ASP A 26 -12.55 8.90 -3.21
CA ASP A 26 -13.79 9.09 -3.96
C ASP A 26 -15.02 8.71 -3.12
N GLU A 27 -16.21 9.17 -3.53
CA GLU A 27 -17.50 8.77 -2.95
C GLU A 27 -17.70 7.25 -2.88
N CYS A 28 -17.18 6.50 -3.85
CA CYS A 28 -17.25 5.05 -3.84
C CYS A 28 -16.32 4.39 -2.81
N GLY A 29 -15.33 5.11 -2.26
CA GLY A 29 -14.40 4.64 -1.23
C GLY A 29 -13.00 4.27 -1.71
N GLY A 30 -12.79 4.17 -3.02
CA GLY A 30 -11.45 4.03 -3.62
C GLY A 30 -10.65 5.33 -3.49
N ILE A 31 -9.31 5.22 -3.50
CA ILE A 31 -8.42 6.38 -3.55
C ILE A 31 -7.99 6.59 -5.00
N GLN A 32 -8.22 7.79 -5.52
CA GLN A 32 -7.77 8.19 -6.84
C GLN A 32 -6.23 8.26 -6.88
N GLU A 33 -5.63 7.67 -7.90
CA GLU A 33 -4.19 7.79 -8.14
C GLU A 33 -3.83 9.24 -8.53
N GLU A 34 -2.70 9.71 -8.03
CA GLU A 34 -2.15 11.03 -8.36
C GLU A 34 -0.67 10.93 -8.69
N VAL A 35 -0.27 11.51 -9.82
CA VAL A 35 1.15 11.67 -10.18
C VAL A 35 1.63 13.03 -9.66
N GLY A 36 2.73 13.01 -8.89
CA GLY A 36 3.27 14.23 -8.29
C GLY A 36 3.65 15.31 -9.33
N LYS A 37 3.39 16.57 -9.01
CA LYS A 37 3.66 17.74 -9.89
C LYS A 37 5.12 17.90 -10.32
N SER A 38 6.06 17.41 -9.52
CA SER A 38 7.49 17.43 -9.85
C SER A 38 7.92 16.29 -10.77
N GLY A 39 6.99 15.38 -11.13
CA GLY A 39 7.30 14.10 -11.76
C GLY A 39 7.99 13.19 -10.74
N GLY A 40 7.36 12.06 -10.41
CA GLY A 40 8.09 10.96 -9.79
C GLY A 40 9.21 10.47 -10.72
N GLN A 41 10.03 9.53 -10.26
CA GLN A 41 11.02 8.88 -11.12
C GLN A 41 10.38 8.26 -12.36
N TYR A 42 9.12 7.80 -12.22
CA TYR A 42 8.31 7.23 -13.26
C TYR A 42 7.04 8.07 -13.47
N GLY A 43 6.59 8.14 -14.71
CA GLY A 43 5.43 8.91 -15.11
C GLY A 43 4.71 8.26 -16.28
N PRO A 44 3.57 8.82 -16.70
CA PRO A 44 2.77 8.26 -17.78
C PRO A 44 3.59 8.17 -19.08
N SER A 45 3.35 7.11 -19.85
CA SER A 45 4.07 6.89 -21.10
C SER A 45 3.80 8.04 -22.08
N ARG A 46 4.87 8.50 -22.76
CA ARG A 46 4.83 9.69 -23.64
C ARG A 46 4.79 9.34 -25.13
N SER A 47 4.93 8.06 -25.48
CA SER A 47 4.88 7.58 -26.86
C SER A 47 4.66 6.08 -26.91
N ASN A 48 4.15 5.57 -28.02
CA ASN A 48 3.99 4.12 -28.23
C ASN A 48 5.31 3.35 -28.08
N ALA A 49 6.44 3.95 -28.48
CA ALA A 49 7.75 3.33 -28.35
C ALA A 49 8.21 3.18 -26.89
N ALA A 50 7.67 3.99 -25.97
CA ALA A 50 7.96 3.94 -24.54
C ALA A 50 6.89 3.17 -23.74
N TYR A 51 5.92 2.54 -24.40
CA TYR A 51 4.88 1.78 -23.73
C TYR A 51 5.44 0.42 -23.28
N GLY A 52 5.27 0.06 -22.01
CA GLY A 52 5.74 -1.22 -21.48
C GLY A 52 7.27 -1.32 -21.30
N THR A 53 8.00 -0.20 -21.34
CA THR A 53 9.48 -0.18 -21.23
C THR A 53 9.99 0.23 -19.85
N SER A 54 9.11 0.73 -18.98
CA SER A 54 9.44 1.18 -17.62
C SER A 54 8.25 0.95 -16.68
N GLU A 55 8.44 1.23 -15.39
CA GLU A 55 7.30 1.41 -14.48
C GLU A 55 6.45 2.60 -14.95
N ALA A 56 5.14 2.51 -14.73
CA ALA A 56 4.19 3.53 -15.15
C ALA A 56 2.94 3.57 -14.23
N PRO A 57 2.32 4.75 -14.08
CA PRO A 57 1.03 4.89 -13.39
C PRO A 57 -0.11 4.26 -14.21
N LEU A 58 -1.25 4.00 -13.54
CA LEU A 58 -2.49 3.59 -14.21
C LEU A 58 -3.17 4.76 -14.92
N ILE A 59 -2.82 5.99 -14.55
CA ILE A 59 -3.39 7.22 -15.10
C ILE A 59 -2.48 7.90 -16.12
N GLN A 60 -3.06 8.57 -17.12
CA GLN A 60 -2.32 9.43 -18.04
C GLN A 60 -2.15 10.84 -17.45
N ALA A 61 -3.14 11.32 -16.69
CA ALA A 61 -3.12 12.60 -16.01
C ALA A 61 -3.89 12.55 -14.69
N ASN A 62 -3.51 13.42 -13.74
CA ASN A 62 -4.26 13.58 -12.50
C ASN A 62 -5.70 14.01 -12.81
N GLY A 63 -6.66 13.40 -12.13
CA GLY A 63 -8.07 13.53 -12.46
C GLY A 63 -8.66 12.32 -13.21
N ASP A 64 -7.83 11.46 -13.81
CA ASP A 64 -8.31 10.17 -14.34
C ASP A 64 -8.84 9.29 -13.17
N PRO A 65 -10.00 8.63 -13.31
CA PRO A 65 -10.72 8.03 -12.17
C PRO A 65 -10.17 6.64 -11.77
N ALA A 66 -8.86 6.42 -11.85
CA ALA A 66 -8.26 5.12 -11.52
C ALA A 66 -7.85 5.03 -10.04
N SER A 67 -8.02 3.85 -9.46
CA SER A 67 -7.49 3.48 -8.15
C SER A 67 -6.52 2.30 -8.28
N ASP A 68 -5.37 2.39 -7.60
CA ASP A 68 -4.30 1.39 -7.64
C ASP A 68 -4.32 0.49 -6.38
N MET A 69 -4.68 -0.79 -6.56
CA MET A 69 -4.75 -1.81 -5.51
C MET A 69 -3.39 -2.44 -5.19
N LEU A 70 -2.35 -2.14 -5.95
CA LEU A 70 -1.00 -2.66 -5.73
C LEU A 70 -0.17 -1.72 -4.84
N TYR A 71 -0.18 -0.42 -5.13
CA TYR A 71 0.73 0.54 -4.51
C TYR A 71 0.06 1.53 -3.56
N THR A 72 -1.27 1.69 -3.59
CA THR A 72 -1.95 2.71 -2.80
C THR A 72 -3.04 2.12 -1.90
N THR A 73 -4.12 1.62 -2.50
CA THR A 73 -5.36 1.35 -1.76
C THR A 73 -5.21 0.22 -0.74
N ASN A 74 -4.47 -0.84 -1.06
CA ASN A 74 -4.16 -1.94 -0.14
C ASN A 74 -3.42 -1.49 1.14
N PHE A 75 -2.37 -0.68 0.99
CA PHE A 75 -1.57 -0.18 2.11
C PHE A 75 -2.29 0.91 2.88
N ALA A 76 -3.03 1.79 2.19
CA ALA A 76 -3.90 2.77 2.81
C ALA A 76 -4.96 2.08 3.68
N PHE A 77 -5.59 1.01 3.17
CA PHE A 77 -6.58 0.24 3.90
C PHE A 77 -6.02 -0.35 5.20
N PHE A 78 -4.86 -1.00 5.10
CA PHE A 78 -4.15 -1.52 6.27
C PHE A 78 -3.80 -0.41 7.27
N GLY A 79 -3.18 0.67 6.80
CA GLY A 79 -2.73 1.78 7.62
C GLY A 79 -3.87 2.52 8.33
N LEU A 80 -5.01 2.70 7.66
CA LEU A 80 -6.20 3.32 8.23
C LEU A 80 -6.83 2.42 9.32
N ASN A 81 -6.84 1.09 9.13
CA ASN A 81 -7.26 0.18 10.20
C ASN A 81 -6.33 0.27 11.42
N GLU A 82 -5.00 0.30 11.22
CA GLU A 82 -4.05 0.49 12.31
C GLU A 82 -4.25 1.84 13.01
N ALA A 83 -4.47 2.92 12.26
CA ALA A 83 -4.74 4.26 12.79
C ALA A 83 -6.03 4.28 13.61
N ALA A 84 -7.12 3.69 13.11
CA ALA A 84 -8.39 3.59 13.81
C ALA A 84 -8.24 2.84 15.15
N ARG A 85 -7.54 1.69 15.14
CA ARG A 85 -7.30 0.91 16.37
C ARG A 85 -6.36 1.60 17.35
N ALA A 86 -5.37 2.35 16.85
CA ALA A 86 -4.42 3.07 17.71
C ALA A 86 -4.99 4.33 18.35
N THR A 87 -5.96 4.99 17.70
CA THR A 87 -6.43 6.31 18.11
C THR A 87 -7.84 6.32 18.67
N GLY A 88 -8.72 5.40 18.23
CA GLY A 88 -10.15 5.44 18.48
C GLY A 88 -10.87 6.63 17.83
N ASP A 89 -10.22 7.39 16.93
CA ASP A 89 -10.82 8.55 16.25
C ASP A 89 -11.75 8.06 15.11
N PRO A 90 -13.05 8.43 15.14
CA PRO A 90 -14.03 8.04 14.11
C PRO A 90 -13.60 8.37 12.70
N PHE A 91 -12.81 9.44 12.51
CA PHE A 91 -12.29 9.82 11.20
C PHE A 91 -11.58 8.69 10.45
N TYR A 92 -10.71 7.94 11.14
CA TYR A 92 -10.00 6.83 10.51
C TYR A 92 -10.92 5.63 10.32
N GLN A 93 -11.86 5.41 11.25
CA GLN A 93 -12.80 4.30 11.18
C GLN A 93 -13.74 4.46 9.97
N GLU A 94 -14.35 5.62 9.80
CA GLU A 94 -15.24 5.93 8.68
C GLU A 94 -14.52 5.79 7.33
N ALA A 95 -13.30 6.31 7.21
CA ALA A 95 -12.49 6.17 6.01
C ALA A 95 -12.14 4.71 5.69
N THR A 96 -11.80 3.92 6.72
CA THR A 96 -11.52 2.48 6.59
C THR A 96 -12.78 1.71 6.18
N ASP A 97 -13.94 2.05 6.75
CA ASP A 97 -15.21 1.38 6.48
C ASP A 97 -15.64 1.62 5.04
N LYS A 98 -15.51 2.85 4.54
CA LYS A 98 -15.79 3.21 3.15
C LYS A 98 -14.87 2.46 2.17
N MET A 99 -13.59 2.33 2.52
CA MET A 99 -12.62 1.59 1.70
C MET A 99 -12.86 0.08 1.73
N ALA A 100 -13.28 -0.48 2.87
CA ALA A 100 -13.68 -1.89 2.96
C ALA A 100 -14.89 -2.19 2.07
N ASP A 101 -15.90 -1.32 2.10
CA ASP A 101 -17.08 -1.45 1.24
C ASP A 101 -16.70 -1.39 -0.24
N PHE A 102 -15.88 -0.42 -0.65
CA PHE A 102 -15.30 -0.34 -1.99
C PHE A 102 -14.64 -1.66 -2.40
N LEU A 103 -13.67 -2.13 -1.61
CA LEU A 103 -12.88 -3.32 -1.91
C LEU A 103 -13.77 -4.56 -2.06
N VAL A 104 -14.76 -4.76 -1.18
CA VAL A 104 -15.69 -5.90 -1.29
C VAL A 104 -16.52 -5.81 -2.58
N ARG A 105 -16.99 -4.62 -2.97
CA ARG A 105 -17.84 -4.45 -4.16
C ARG A 105 -17.10 -4.62 -5.48
N ILE A 106 -15.78 -4.42 -5.52
CA ILE A 106 -15.02 -4.53 -6.77
C ILE A 106 -14.46 -5.92 -7.04
N GLN A 107 -14.56 -6.89 -6.11
CA GLN A 107 -14.03 -8.25 -6.30
C GLN A 107 -14.44 -8.84 -7.67
N SER A 108 -13.48 -9.40 -8.40
CA SER A 108 -13.76 -10.02 -9.69
C SER A 108 -14.73 -11.18 -9.55
N GLN A 109 -15.58 -11.37 -10.56
CA GLN A 109 -16.53 -12.47 -10.64
C GLN A 109 -16.23 -13.28 -11.90
N SER A 110 -16.01 -14.58 -11.76
CA SER A 110 -15.70 -15.43 -12.91
C SER A 110 -16.08 -16.90 -12.70
N ASP A 111 -17.07 -17.37 -13.44
CA ASP A 111 -17.37 -18.81 -13.54
C ASP A 111 -16.35 -19.55 -14.43
N THR A 112 -15.71 -18.83 -15.37
CA THR A 112 -14.74 -19.39 -16.33
C THR A 112 -13.37 -19.58 -15.71
N HIS A 113 -12.96 -18.64 -14.84
CA HIS A 113 -11.69 -18.66 -14.12
C HIS A 113 -11.95 -18.61 -12.61
N PRO A 114 -12.35 -19.73 -11.97
CA PRO A 114 -12.64 -19.77 -10.54
C PRO A 114 -11.43 -19.42 -9.66
N ASP A 115 -10.21 -19.54 -10.20
CA ASP A 115 -8.96 -19.12 -9.55
C ASP A 115 -8.80 -17.59 -9.44
N LEU A 116 -9.55 -16.84 -10.25
CA LEU A 116 -9.62 -15.39 -10.22
C LEU A 116 -10.94 -14.88 -9.61
N ASP A 117 -11.88 -15.75 -9.26
CA ASP A 117 -13.12 -15.36 -8.61
C ASP A 117 -12.84 -14.83 -7.19
N GLY A 118 -13.37 -13.66 -6.88
CA GLY A 118 -13.14 -12.96 -5.61
C GLY A 118 -11.81 -12.21 -5.52
N ALA A 119 -10.98 -12.20 -6.56
CA ALA A 119 -9.68 -11.51 -6.55
C ALA A 119 -9.82 -9.99 -6.76
N TRP A 120 -8.72 -9.28 -6.51
CA TRP A 120 -8.54 -7.87 -6.90
C TRP A 120 -7.45 -7.74 -7.96
N PHE A 121 -7.74 -7.08 -9.08
CA PHE A 121 -6.68 -6.65 -10.01
C PHE A 121 -6.06 -5.32 -9.60
N ARG A 122 -4.88 -4.99 -10.13
CA ARG A 122 -4.15 -3.75 -9.83
C ARG A 122 -5.01 -2.51 -10.06
N GLY A 123 -5.56 -2.35 -11.26
CA GLY A 123 -6.21 -1.09 -11.66
C GLY A 123 -7.72 -1.20 -11.75
N PHE A 124 -8.42 -0.28 -11.09
CA PHE A 124 -9.87 -0.16 -11.15
C PHE A 124 -10.27 1.28 -11.51
N ASP A 125 -11.08 1.43 -12.55
CA ASP A 125 -11.65 2.70 -12.97
C ASP A 125 -12.98 2.90 -12.24
N MET A 126 -13.04 3.90 -11.37
CA MET A 126 -14.15 4.15 -10.46
C MET A 126 -15.38 4.76 -11.16
N ASP A 127 -15.21 5.39 -12.33
CA ASP A 127 -16.31 5.96 -13.12
C ASP A 127 -16.96 4.88 -14.00
N ARG A 128 -16.12 4.07 -14.66
CA ARG A 128 -16.58 2.92 -15.46
C ARG A 128 -17.08 1.75 -14.61
N TRP A 129 -16.64 1.70 -13.35
CA TRP A 129 -16.83 0.58 -12.45
C TRP A 129 -16.31 -0.75 -13.01
N GLU A 130 -15.12 -0.70 -13.60
CA GLU A 130 -14.49 -1.81 -14.33
C GLU A 130 -12.98 -1.85 -14.06
N TYR A 131 -12.39 -3.03 -14.22
CA TYR A 131 -10.94 -3.19 -14.15
C TYR A 131 -10.27 -2.61 -15.40
N TRP A 132 -9.85 -1.35 -15.30
CA TRP A 132 -9.38 -0.56 -16.43
C TRP A 132 -8.32 0.46 -15.99
N GLY A 133 -7.48 0.87 -16.95
CA GLY A 133 -6.42 1.85 -16.76
C GLY A 133 -5.33 1.73 -17.83
N SER A 134 -4.25 2.48 -17.66
CA SER A 134 -3.03 2.37 -18.45
C SER A 134 -2.29 1.07 -18.12
N ASN A 135 -2.15 0.20 -19.12
CA ASN A 135 -1.36 -1.03 -19.02
C ASN A 135 0.11 -0.84 -19.46
N ALA A 136 0.63 0.38 -19.32
CA ALA A 136 1.97 0.76 -19.79
C ALA A 136 3.11 0.33 -18.86
N ASP A 137 2.79 -0.14 -17.66
CA ASP A 137 3.77 -0.64 -16.70
C ASP A 137 4.42 -1.93 -17.21
N HIS A 138 5.75 -2.00 -17.16
CA HIS A 138 6.50 -3.15 -17.65
C HIS A 138 6.29 -4.42 -16.80
N GLY A 139 6.10 -4.28 -15.49
CA GLY A 139 6.07 -5.40 -14.56
C GLY A 139 4.66 -5.80 -14.12
N TRP A 140 3.78 -4.82 -13.91
CA TRP A 140 2.52 -5.01 -13.19
C TRP A 140 1.37 -4.34 -13.92
N GLY A 141 0.81 -5.02 -14.91
CA GLY A 141 -0.32 -4.51 -15.68
C GLY A 141 -1.60 -4.28 -14.86
N VAL A 142 -2.58 -3.61 -15.48
CA VAL A 142 -3.91 -3.30 -14.90
C VAL A 142 -4.58 -4.55 -14.34
N TRP A 143 -4.52 -5.65 -15.10
CA TRP A 143 -5.12 -6.95 -14.75
C TRP A 143 -4.14 -7.88 -14.02
N GLY A 144 -3.03 -7.35 -13.50
CA GLY A 144 -2.15 -8.11 -12.64
C GLY A 144 -2.84 -8.40 -11.31
N THR A 145 -2.85 -9.67 -10.89
CA THR A 145 -3.17 -10.07 -9.51
C THR A 145 -1.89 -10.46 -8.81
N LEU A 146 -1.65 -9.90 -7.62
CA LEU A 146 -0.46 -10.20 -6.83
C LEU A 146 -0.87 -10.75 -5.47
N THR A 147 -0.70 -12.06 -5.28
CA THR A 147 -1.05 -12.74 -4.02
C THR A 147 -0.38 -12.07 -2.82
N GLY A 148 0.93 -11.82 -2.90
CA GLY A 148 1.70 -11.28 -1.79
C GLY A 148 1.50 -9.78 -1.52
N TRP A 149 1.32 -8.98 -2.57
CA TRP A 149 1.34 -7.52 -2.45
C TRP A 149 -0.07 -6.90 -2.48
N THR A 150 -1.02 -7.47 -3.21
CA THR A 150 -2.41 -6.98 -3.26
C THR A 150 -3.32 -7.84 -2.39
N GLN A 151 -3.49 -9.12 -2.75
CA GLN A 151 -4.51 -9.98 -2.14
C GLN A 151 -4.30 -10.10 -0.63
N ASN A 152 -3.07 -10.43 -0.20
CA ASN A 152 -2.78 -10.68 1.22
C ASN A 152 -3.06 -9.48 2.11
N TRP A 153 -2.74 -8.25 1.68
CA TRP A 153 -2.97 -7.05 2.48
C TRP A 153 -4.46 -6.74 2.62
N ILE A 154 -5.22 -6.87 1.52
CA ILE A 154 -6.68 -6.65 1.54
C ILE A 154 -7.36 -7.69 2.42
N VAL A 155 -7.11 -8.99 2.18
CA VAL A 155 -7.72 -10.09 2.94
C VAL A 155 -7.34 -10.02 4.42
N SER A 156 -6.06 -9.82 4.74
CA SER A 156 -5.60 -9.73 6.13
C SER A 156 -6.26 -8.56 6.85
N THR A 157 -6.39 -7.41 6.19
CA THR A 157 -7.03 -6.23 6.79
C THR A 157 -8.53 -6.43 6.97
N LEU A 158 -9.23 -7.05 6.00
CA LEU A 158 -10.64 -7.45 6.18
C LEU A 158 -10.81 -8.40 7.37
N ALA A 159 -9.92 -9.39 7.53
CA ALA A 159 -9.93 -10.30 8.66
C ALA A 159 -9.67 -9.60 9.99
N LEU A 160 -8.70 -8.67 10.04
CA LEU A 160 -8.41 -7.85 11.23
C LEU A 160 -9.62 -6.98 11.60
N ARG A 161 -10.30 -6.39 10.62
CA ARG A 161 -11.52 -5.62 10.84
C ARG A 161 -12.65 -6.48 11.40
N GLN A 162 -12.87 -7.67 10.84
CA GLN A 162 -13.89 -8.59 11.34
C GLN A 162 -13.62 -9.02 12.79
N GLN A 163 -12.35 -9.14 13.17
CA GLN A 163 -11.91 -9.42 14.53
C GLN A 163 -11.84 -8.18 15.42
N GLN A 164 -12.17 -7.00 14.89
CA GLN A 164 -12.09 -5.71 15.59
C GLN A 164 -10.70 -5.44 16.20
N THR A 165 -9.64 -5.90 15.54
CA THR A 165 -8.25 -5.82 16.02
C THR A 165 -7.33 -5.16 14.98
N SER A 166 -6.04 -5.11 15.29
CA SER A 166 -4.97 -4.56 14.46
C SER A 166 -3.80 -5.55 14.44
N LEU A 167 -2.91 -5.45 13.44
CA LEU A 167 -1.71 -6.28 13.36
C LEU A 167 -0.80 -6.03 14.56
N TRP A 168 -0.70 -4.79 15.03
CA TRP A 168 0.02 -4.47 16.27
C TRP A 168 -0.50 -5.31 17.44
N ASP A 169 -1.82 -5.31 17.67
CA ASP A 169 -2.41 -6.03 18.79
C ASP A 169 -2.33 -7.56 18.60
N LEU A 170 -2.48 -8.04 17.36
CA LEU A 170 -2.37 -9.47 17.02
C LEU A 170 -0.95 -10.02 17.25
N THR A 171 0.07 -9.19 16.99
CA THR A 171 1.48 -9.60 17.01
C THR A 171 2.25 -9.15 18.25
N LYS A 172 1.63 -8.47 19.21
CA LYS A 172 2.29 -7.91 20.40
C LYS A 172 3.07 -8.93 21.22
N ASP A 173 2.61 -10.19 21.21
CA ASP A 173 3.23 -11.31 21.94
C ASP A 173 4.08 -12.21 21.02
N SER A 174 4.41 -11.73 19.82
CA SER A 174 5.25 -12.45 18.85
C SER A 174 6.64 -12.70 19.44
N ARG A 175 7.08 -13.95 19.35
CA ARG A 175 8.42 -14.38 19.80
C ARG A 175 9.41 -14.48 18.66
N ILE A 176 9.09 -14.00 17.45
CA ILE A 176 9.98 -14.15 16.28
C ILE A 176 11.37 -13.53 16.51
N GLY A 177 11.44 -12.50 17.36
CA GLY A 177 12.70 -11.84 17.74
C GLY A 177 13.73 -12.77 18.39
N VAL A 178 13.34 -13.90 19.00
CA VAL A 178 14.29 -14.85 19.61
C VAL A 178 15.20 -15.50 18.56
N HIS A 179 14.80 -15.49 17.29
CA HIS A 179 15.56 -16.03 16.18
C HIS A 179 16.45 -14.97 15.50
N PHE A 180 16.32 -13.70 15.88
CA PHE A 180 16.95 -12.59 15.17
C PHE A 180 18.46 -12.75 15.08
N ASP A 181 19.15 -12.99 16.21
CA ASP A 181 20.62 -13.08 16.21
C ASP A 181 21.14 -14.19 15.31
N GLN A 182 20.49 -15.36 15.33
CA GLN A 182 20.84 -16.49 14.46
C GLN A 182 20.60 -16.15 12.99
N CYS A 183 19.41 -15.65 12.63
CA CYS A 183 19.10 -15.29 11.24
C CYS A 183 19.98 -14.15 10.73
N ARG A 184 20.26 -13.16 11.57
CA ARG A 184 21.10 -12.01 11.26
C ARG A 184 22.51 -12.42 10.89
N GLN A 185 23.10 -13.41 11.58
CA GLN A 185 24.43 -13.92 11.23
C GLN A 185 24.49 -14.54 9.83
N HIS A 186 23.39 -15.10 9.33
CA HIS A 186 23.32 -15.65 7.98
C HIS A 186 23.00 -14.59 6.91
N MET A 187 22.06 -13.69 7.19
CA MET A 187 21.58 -12.70 6.23
C MET A 187 22.46 -11.44 6.16
N LEU A 188 23.04 -11.04 7.28
CA LEU A 188 23.88 -9.85 7.41
C LEU A 188 25.08 -10.12 8.35
N PRO A 189 26.05 -10.93 7.89
CA PRO A 189 27.23 -11.28 8.68
C PRO A 189 28.03 -10.06 9.17
N ASP A 190 28.76 -10.18 10.27
CA ASP A 190 29.49 -9.07 10.92
C ASP A 190 30.49 -8.36 10.02
N ASP A 191 31.16 -9.10 9.12
CA ASP A 191 32.13 -8.56 8.18
C ASP A 191 31.49 -7.68 7.09
N GLN A 192 30.19 -7.85 6.81
CA GLN A 192 29.42 -7.02 5.87
C GLN A 192 28.91 -5.72 6.51
N ILE A 193 28.85 -5.62 7.85
CA ILE A 193 28.40 -4.41 8.55
C ILE A 193 29.52 -3.35 8.64
N LEU A 194 30.78 -3.74 8.46
CA LEU A 194 31.95 -2.88 8.71
C LEU A 194 32.36 -1.95 7.54
N ILE A 195 31.46 -1.58 6.64
CA ILE A 195 31.76 -0.58 5.59
C ILE A 195 31.43 0.83 6.11
N ASN A 196 32.33 1.37 6.94
CA ASN A 196 32.66 2.81 7.08
C ASN A 196 33.43 3.08 8.38
N ARG A 197 34.63 2.49 8.55
CA ARG A 197 35.65 3.15 9.37
C ARG A 197 36.46 4.06 8.44
N PRO A 198 36.55 5.38 8.69
CA PRO A 198 37.41 6.24 7.90
C PRO A 198 38.84 5.67 7.95
N ARG A 199 39.47 5.51 6.79
CA ARG A 199 40.87 5.09 6.70
C ARG A 199 41.69 6.05 7.55
N GLY A 200 42.27 5.55 8.64
CA GLY A 200 43.19 6.32 9.47
C GLY A 200 44.25 6.92 8.57
N THR A 201 44.45 8.23 8.70
CA THR A 201 45.58 8.94 8.12
C THR A 201 46.85 8.28 8.64
N ALA A 202 47.62 7.65 7.76
CA ALA A 202 48.99 7.25 8.06
C ALA A 202 49.77 8.54 8.36
N ALA A 203 50.19 8.70 9.62
CA ALA A 203 51.19 9.69 9.98
C ALA A 203 52.56 9.11 9.59
N ASN A 204 53.25 9.82 8.69
CA ASN A 204 54.69 9.73 8.51
C ASN A 204 55.41 10.37 9.69
#